data_AF-A0A0X3P8W9-F1
#
_entry.id   AF-A0A0X3P8W9-F1
#
_cell.length_a   1.000
_cell.length_b   1.000
_cell.length_c   1.000
_cell.angle_alpha   90.00
_cell.angle_beta   90.00
_cell.angle_gamma   90.00
#
_symmetry.space_group_name_H-M   'P 1'
#
loop_
_entity.id
_entity.type
_entity.pdbx_description
1 polymer ?
#
loop_
_entity_poly.entity_id
_entity_poly.type
_entity_poly.pdbx_seq_one_letter_code
_entity_poly.pdbx_strand_id
1 'polypeptide(L)'
;MKLADRSDLIKRCRSVIGGETFMKRSALILLTLQNVSTVLLSRYIRSRPGDMFISSTAVAMSEFVKLLVCLIVILVQEGFSLRGFIGNLHVNIFSDFRDNILIGVPGILYALQNNLLFLSVSHINASVFQVTYQLKLFTTAVFFRILLKRILTFKHWASLVLLFIGVVLAQADSASQRSHSVAAAGFAAAANAAKNGLRDQQPLFGLGCIILACILSGFSGVFFELVLKTTKKTIILRNIQLSVYGIITSLISVFIQDKVLVMERGFFFGYDGLVWLVIFIQSLGGLLVAAVVCYADNILKNFSTSVAIILTLLLSVVFLHHSPTWFLVTGNIFVIGATVFYNMLPPPATLNSLGTSTDSGSPASTSTLASSA
;
A
#
# COMPACT_ATOMS: atom_id res chain seq x y z
N MET A 1 4.87 -21.84 -31.09
CA MET A 1 4.75 -22.49 -29.76
C MET A 1 4.50 -21.43 -28.68
N LYS A 2 3.40 -20.66 -28.75
CA LYS A 2 3.35 -19.33 -28.08
C LYS A 2 2.02 -18.90 -27.41
N LEU A 3 0.97 -19.71 -27.38
CA LEU A 3 -0.31 -19.32 -26.73
C LEU A 3 -0.97 -20.46 -25.93
N ALA A 4 -0.94 -21.70 -26.45
CA ALA A 4 -1.49 -22.88 -25.77
C ALA A 4 -0.80 -23.21 -24.43
N ASP A 5 0.52 -23.02 -24.37
CA ASP A 5 1.32 -23.32 -23.17
C ASP A 5 1.03 -22.34 -22.00
N ARG A 6 0.69 -21.09 -22.34
CA ARG A 6 0.37 -20.06 -21.34
C ARG A 6 -1.01 -20.30 -20.70
N SER A 7 -1.98 -20.78 -21.48
CA SER A 7 -3.29 -21.19 -20.95
C SER A 7 -3.20 -22.44 -20.07
N ASP A 8 -2.31 -23.38 -20.40
CA ASP A 8 -2.09 -24.58 -19.61
C ASP A 8 -1.34 -24.32 -18.31
N LEU A 9 -0.40 -23.37 -18.30
CA LEU A 9 0.27 -22.92 -17.07
C LEU A 9 -0.72 -22.22 -16.11
N ILE A 10 -1.62 -21.38 -16.65
CA ILE A 10 -2.68 -20.71 -15.88
C ILE A 10 -3.69 -21.75 -15.34
N LYS A 11 -4.03 -22.77 -16.12
CA LYS A 11 -4.87 -23.90 -15.67
C LYS A 11 -4.19 -24.73 -14.58
N ARG A 12 -2.90 -25.01 -14.70
CA ARG A 12 -2.13 -25.77 -13.68
C ARG A 12 -1.99 -24.98 -12.37
N CYS A 13 -1.71 -23.67 -12.42
CA CYS A 13 -1.75 -22.82 -11.22
C CYS A 13 -3.14 -22.76 -10.59
N ARG A 14 -4.20 -22.71 -11.41
CA ARG A 14 -5.60 -22.73 -10.95
C ARG A 14 -5.98 -24.07 -10.30
N SER A 15 -5.38 -25.17 -10.75
CA SER A 15 -5.60 -26.52 -10.22
C SER A 15 -4.90 -26.76 -8.88
N VAL A 16 -3.79 -26.07 -8.59
CA VAL A 16 -2.99 -26.29 -7.37
C VAL A 16 -3.51 -25.47 -6.17
N ILE A 17 -4.26 -24.39 -6.39
CA ILE A 17 -4.55 -23.37 -5.35
C ILE A 17 -6.06 -23.25 -4.99
N GLY A 18 -6.92 -24.09 -5.54
CA GLY A 18 -8.35 -24.13 -5.21
C GLY A 18 -9.21 -23.13 -5.99
N GLY A 19 -10.54 -23.27 -5.90
CA GLY A 19 -11.50 -22.56 -6.74
C GLY A 19 -11.42 -21.03 -6.65
N GLU A 20 -11.89 -20.32 -7.68
CA GLU A 20 -11.78 -18.86 -7.81
C GLU A 20 -12.28 -18.09 -6.57
N THR A 21 -13.39 -18.56 -5.98
CA THR A 21 -13.96 -17.99 -4.75
C THR A 21 -13.07 -18.20 -3.52
N PHE A 22 -12.39 -19.36 -3.43
CA PHE A 22 -11.47 -19.67 -2.33
C PHE A 22 -10.21 -18.79 -2.41
N MET A 23 -9.66 -18.58 -3.61
CA MET A 23 -8.52 -17.68 -3.82
C MET A 23 -8.85 -16.24 -3.43
N LYS A 24 -10.01 -15.73 -3.86
CA LYS A 24 -10.48 -14.38 -3.51
C LYS A 24 -10.62 -14.21 -1.99
N ARG A 25 -11.28 -15.15 -1.31
CA ARG A 25 -11.47 -15.11 0.15
C ARG A 25 -10.15 -15.21 0.91
N SER A 26 -9.27 -16.13 0.51
CA SER A 26 -7.96 -16.32 1.15
C SER A 26 -7.07 -15.09 0.98
N ALA A 27 -7.00 -14.53 -0.23
CA ALA A 27 -6.24 -13.31 -0.49
C ALA A 27 -6.75 -12.12 0.34
N LEU A 28 -8.07 -12.02 0.53
CA LEU A 28 -8.69 -10.98 1.35
C LEU A 28 -8.35 -11.11 2.84
N ILE A 29 -8.45 -12.32 3.38
CA ILE A 29 -8.13 -12.60 4.79
C ILE A 29 -6.64 -12.34 5.02
N LEU A 30 -5.78 -12.88 4.16
CA LEU A 30 -4.34 -12.67 4.24
C LEU A 30 -3.96 -11.18 4.16
N LEU A 31 -4.60 -10.41 3.29
CA LEU A 31 -4.32 -8.98 3.16
C LEU A 31 -4.76 -8.20 4.41
N THR A 32 -5.89 -8.58 4.98
CA THR A 32 -6.41 -7.95 6.21
C THR A 32 -5.46 -8.23 7.37
N LEU A 33 -5.09 -9.50 7.57
CA LEU A 33 -4.16 -9.92 8.61
C LEU A 33 -2.80 -9.26 8.41
N GLN A 34 -2.26 -9.27 7.20
CA GLN A 34 -0.99 -8.65 6.88
C GLN A 34 -0.99 -7.14 7.19
N ASN A 35 -2.03 -6.40 6.82
CA ASN A 35 -2.13 -4.97 7.10
C ASN A 35 -2.16 -4.69 8.62
N VAL A 36 -3.01 -5.40 9.36
CA VAL A 36 -3.13 -5.25 10.82
C VAL A 36 -1.81 -5.60 11.51
N SER A 37 -1.24 -6.76 11.19
CA SER A 37 0.02 -7.23 11.76
C SER A 37 1.18 -6.27 11.47
N THR A 38 1.27 -5.74 10.24
CA THR A 38 2.34 -4.80 9.87
C THR A 38 2.30 -3.57 10.77
N VAL A 39 1.13 -2.99 11.00
CA VAL A 39 0.98 -1.74 11.76
C VAL A 39 1.24 -1.96 13.24
N LEU A 40 0.59 -2.96 13.84
CA LEU A 40 0.72 -3.23 15.27
C LEU A 40 2.11 -3.72 15.64
N LEU A 41 2.66 -4.67 14.87
CA LEU A 41 3.98 -5.20 15.16
C LEU A 41 5.05 -4.12 14.96
N SER A 42 4.95 -3.29 13.92
CA SER A 42 5.85 -2.14 13.72
C SER A 42 5.78 -1.14 14.87
N ARG A 43 4.58 -0.86 15.41
CA ARG A 43 4.44 -0.01 16.60
C ARG A 43 5.06 -0.67 17.82
N TYR A 44 4.81 -1.95 18.04
CA TYR A 44 5.31 -2.72 19.18
C TYR A 44 6.84 -2.80 19.22
N ILE A 45 7.49 -3.20 18.11
CA ILE A 45 8.96 -3.30 18.04
C ILE A 45 9.63 -1.94 18.17
N ARG A 46 8.91 -0.85 17.86
CA ARG A 46 9.38 0.49 18.12
C ARG A 46 9.12 0.92 19.55
N SER A 47 8.01 0.57 20.20
CA SER A 47 7.73 1.01 21.57
C SER A 47 8.44 0.21 22.66
N ARG A 48 8.98 -0.98 22.35
CA ARG A 48 9.64 -1.84 23.33
C ARG A 48 10.93 -1.21 23.91
N PRO A 49 11.28 -1.51 25.18
CA PRO A 49 12.57 -1.15 25.74
C PRO A 49 13.69 -1.98 25.10
N GLY A 50 14.81 -1.34 24.78
CA GLY A 50 16.00 -1.99 24.18
C GLY A 50 16.55 -1.24 22.98
N ASP A 51 17.59 -1.81 22.38
CA ASP A 51 18.24 -1.26 21.19
C ASP A 51 17.28 -1.28 19.99
N MET A 52 17.12 -0.13 19.36
CA MET A 52 16.28 0.00 18.18
C MET A 52 17.02 -0.40 16.92
N PHE A 53 16.34 -1.19 16.09
CA PHE A 53 16.81 -1.43 14.74
C PHE A 53 16.75 -0.16 13.90
N ILE A 54 17.67 -0.08 12.95
CA ILE A 54 17.76 1.01 11.99
C ILE A 54 16.69 0.80 10.92
N SER A 55 15.78 1.75 10.75
CA SER A 55 14.61 1.49 9.91
C SER A 55 14.87 1.54 8.43
N SER A 56 15.82 2.37 8.01
CA SER A 56 16.25 2.41 6.60
C SER A 56 16.82 1.06 6.15
N THR A 57 17.55 0.36 7.03
CA THR A 57 18.10 -0.97 6.74
C THR A 57 16.98 -2.02 6.65
N ALA A 58 15.95 -1.92 7.50
CA ALA A 58 14.79 -2.83 7.44
C ALA A 58 13.98 -2.67 6.15
N VAL A 59 13.82 -1.43 5.67
CA VAL A 59 13.19 -1.18 4.35
C VAL A 59 14.02 -1.81 3.25
N ALA A 60 15.36 -1.63 3.25
CA ALA A 60 16.24 -2.26 2.27
C ALA A 60 16.12 -3.78 2.28
N MET A 61 16.10 -4.39 3.47
CA MET A 61 15.91 -5.84 3.62
C MET A 61 14.53 -6.30 3.15
N SER A 62 13.47 -5.50 3.35
CA SER A 62 12.12 -5.84 2.86
C SER A 62 12.07 -5.90 1.32
N GLU A 63 12.75 -4.97 0.63
CA GLU A 63 12.86 -4.97 -0.83
C GLU A 63 13.75 -6.13 -1.32
N PHE A 64 14.81 -6.47 -0.58
CA PHE A 64 15.66 -7.62 -0.88
C PHE A 64 14.89 -8.95 -0.76
N VAL A 65 14.15 -9.16 0.33
CA VAL A 65 13.30 -10.35 0.51
C VAL A 65 12.25 -10.41 -0.61
N LYS A 66 11.67 -9.26 -1.00
CA LYS A 66 10.68 -9.19 -2.07
C LYS A 66 11.26 -9.61 -3.42
N LEU A 67 12.47 -9.16 -3.72
CA LEU A 67 13.23 -9.59 -4.89
C LEU A 67 13.46 -11.10 -4.86
N LEU A 68 13.96 -11.65 -3.76
CA LEU A 68 14.22 -13.09 -3.62
C LEU A 68 12.96 -13.92 -3.85
N VAL A 69 11.83 -13.54 -3.23
CA VAL A 69 10.56 -14.25 -3.41
C VAL A 69 10.13 -14.21 -4.88
N CYS A 70 10.23 -13.06 -5.55
CA CYS A 70 9.90 -12.97 -6.97
C CYS A 70 10.81 -13.84 -7.86
N LEU A 71 12.12 -13.89 -7.57
CA LEU A 71 13.07 -14.73 -8.32
C LEU A 71 12.76 -16.22 -8.12
N ILE A 72 12.44 -16.64 -6.88
CA ILE A 72 12.02 -18.01 -6.59
C ILE A 72 10.75 -18.36 -7.35
N VAL A 73 9.76 -17.45 -7.40
CA VAL A 73 8.52 -17.69 -8.16
C VAL A 73 8.79 -17.87 -9.66
N ILE A 74 9.68 -17.08 -10.27
CA ILE A 74 10.06 -17.29 -11.67
C ILE A 74 10.80 -18.63 -11.85
N LEU A 75 11.70 -18.98 -10.94
CA LEU A 75 12.42 -20.26 -11.02
C LEU A 75 11.45 -21.46 -10.98
N VAL A 76 10.43 -21.40 -10.12
CA VAL A 76 9.37 -22.42 -10.05
C VAL A 76 8.52 -22.42 -11.32
N GLN A 77 8.21 -21.26 -11.90
CA GLN A 77 7.46 -21.16 -13.17
C GLN A 77 8.19 -21.79 -14.35
N GLU A 78 9.53 -21.70 -14.36
CA GLU A 78 10.40 -22.30 -15.38
C GLU A 78 10.76 -23.77 -15.07
N GLY A 79 10.09 -24.40 -14.09
CA GLY A 79 10.32 -25.80 -13.74
C GLY A 79 11.72 -26.08 -13.21
N PHE A 80 12.31 -25.13 -12.49
CA PHE A 80 13.71 -25.16 -12.02
C PHE A 80 14.76 -25.22 -13.15
N SER A 81 14.38 -24.92 -14.40
CA SER A 81 15.32 -24.81 -15.51
C SER A 81 16.10 -23.48 -15.44
N LEU A 82 17.39 -23.55 -15.11
CA LEU A 82 18.27 -22.37 -15.06
C LEU A 82 18.39 -21.65 -16.41
N ARG A 83 18.35 -22.40 -17.52
CA ARG A 83 18.45 -21.81 -18.86
C ARG A 83 17.19 -21.02 -19.23
N GLY A 84 16.01 -21.54 -18.86
CA GLY A 84 14.73 -20.83 -19.00
C GLY A 84 14.67 -19.59 -18.11
N PHE A 85 15.07 -19.72 -16.85
CA PHE A 85 15.16 -18.62 -15.89
C PHE A 85 16.04 -17.46 -16.38
N ILE A 86 17.29 -17.75 -16.78
CA ILE A 86 18.23 -16.73 -17.26
C ILE A 86 17.73 -16.10 -18.57
N GLY A 87 17.23 -16.92 -19.50
CA GLY A 87 16.67 -16.43 -20.75
C GLY A 87 15.47 -15.49 -20.54
N ASN A 88 14.54 -15.87 -19.66
CA ASN A 88 13.37 -15.08 -19.30
C ASN A 88 13.79 -13.75 -18.65
N LEU A 89 14.73 -13.79 -17.70
CA LEU A 89 15.24 -12.59 -17.03
C LEU A 89 15.97 -11.66 -18.00
N HIS A 90 16.82 -12.21 -18.86
CA HIS A 90 17.58 -11.43 -19.84
C HIS A 90 16.67 -10.70 -20.83
N VAL A 91 15.71 -11.41 -21.42
CA VAL A 91 14.76 -10.84 -22.37
C VAL A 91 13.85 -9.82 -21.70
N ASN A 92 13.28 -10.13 -20.52
CA ASN A 92 12.27 -9.27 -19.93
C ASN A 92 12.83 -8.11 -19.09
N ILE A 93 14.05 -8.24 -18.56
CA ILE A 93 14.72 -7.14 -17.86
C ILE A 93 15.61 -6.40 -18.85
N PHE A 94 16.68 -7.00 -19.37
CA PHE A 94 17.70 -6.23 -20.07
C PHE A 94 17.32 -5.75 -21.48
N SER A 95 16.34 -6.37 -22.15
CA SER A 95 15.99 -6.01 -23.53
C SER A 95 15.23 -4.68 -23.68
N ASP A 96 14.41 -4.27 -22.70
CA ASP A 96 13.61 -3.03 -22.81
C ASP A 96 14.06 -1.98 -21.79
N PHE A 97 15.16 -1.32 -22.09
CA PHE A 97 15.75 -0.30 -21.20
C PHE A 97 14.79 0.86 -20.87
N ARG A 98 13.99 1.32 -21.85
CA ARG A 98 13.02 2.41 -21.64
C ARG A 98 11.94 2.03 -20.63
N ASP A 99 11.38 0.83 -20.75
CA ASP A 99 10.40 0.29 -19.82
C ASP A 99 10.97 0.13 -18.41
N ASN A 100 12.25 -0.24 -18.31
CA ASN A 100 12.93 -0.37 -17.02
C ASN A 100 13.15 0.97 -16.34
N ILE A 101 13.62 1.99 -17.06
CA ILE A 101 13.75 3.32 -16.48
C ILE A 101 12.39 3.85 -16.04
N LEU A 102 11.35 3.62 -16.86
CA LEU A 102 9.99 4.08 -16.55
C LEU A 102 9.44 3.45 -15.27
N ILE A 103 9.66 2.14 -15.05
CA ILE A 103 9.25 1.47 -13.81
C ILE A 103 10.16 1.84 -12.60
N GLY A 104 11.33 2.43 -12.86
CA GLY A 104 12.20 2.94 -11.81
C GLY A 104 11.58 4.10 -11.02
N VAL A 105 10.79 4.96 -11.68
CA VAL A 105 10.07 6.06 -11.02
C VAL A 105 9.19 5.56 -9.86
N PRO A 106 8.21 4.66 -10.08
CA PRO A 106 7.41 4.16 -8.97
C PRO A 106 8.23 3.36 -7.96
N GLY A 107 9.30 2.66 -8.39
CA GLY A 107 10.17 1.90 -7.48
C GLY A 107 10.87 2.78 -6.46
N ILE A 108 11.46 3.89 -6.91
CA ILE A 108 12.11 4.89 -6.06
C ILE A 108 11.08 5.50 -5.09
N LEU A 109 9.92 5.90 -5.60
CA LEU A 109 8.90 6.56 -4.80
C LEU A 109 8.27 5.64 -3.75
N TYR A 110 8.10 4.34 -4.05
CA TYR A 110 7.66 3.36 -3.06
C TYR A 110 8.70 3.13 -1.96
N ALA A 111 9.99 3.09 -2.29
CA ALA A 111 11.03 2.97 -1.27
C ALA A 111 11.07 4.21 -0.34
N LEU A 112 10.97 5.41 -0.91
CA LEU A 112 10.87 6.64 -0.12
C LEU A 112 9.61 6.66 0.75
N GLN A 113 8.46 6.29 0.19
CA GLN A 113 7.21 6.15 0.92
C GLN A 113 7.34 5.17 2.10
N ASN A 114 7.93 3.98 1.89
CA ASN A 114 8.08 2.98 2.93
C ASN A 114 8.93 3.49 4.11
N ASN A 115 10.01 4.25 3.83
CA ASN A 115 10.80 4.91 4.86
C ASN A 115 9.98 5.94 5.66
N LEU A 116 9.21 6.78 4.96
CA LEU A 116 8.36 7.80 5.61
C LEU A 116 7.27 7.18 6.48
N LEU A 117 6.71 6.02 6.09
CA LEU A 117 5.73 5.29 6.89
C LEU A 117 6.34 4.77 8.20
N PHE A 118 7.55 4.22 8.11
CA PHE A 118 8.29 3.79 9.30
C PHE A 118 8.63 4.96 10.23
N LEU A 119 9.04 6.09 9.66
CA LEU A 119 9.32 7.30 10.43
C LEU A 119 8.06 7.82 11.11
N SER A 120 6.94 7.87 10.39
CA SER A 120 5.65 8.29 10.95
C SER A 120 5.19 7.40 12.10
N VAL A 121 5.21 6.06 11.96
CA VAL A 121 4.72 5.14 13.01
C VAL A 121 5.51 5.22 14.31
N SER A 122 6.74 5.75 14.29
CA SER A 122 7.50 6.08 15.52
C SER A 122 6.93 7.26 16.30
N HIS A 123 6.30 8.22 15.62
CA HIS A 123 5.88 9.49 16.21
C HIS A 123 4.37 9.63 16.41
N ILE A 124 3.55 8.75 15.80
CA ILE A 124 2.10 8.74 15.96
C ILE A 124 1.56 7.38 16.38
N ASN A 125 0.40 7.36 17.05
CA ASN A 125 -0.26 6.15 17.50
C ASN A 125 -0.74 5.28 16.30
N ALA A 126 -0.79 3.96 16.49
CA ALA A 126 -1.10 2.99 15.43
C ALA A 126 -2.50 3.19 14.81
N SER A 127 -3.51 3.46 15.63
CA SER A 127 -4.88 3.73 15.19
C SER A 127 -4.97 5.00 14.32
N VAL A 128 -4.35 6.08 14.79
CA VAL A 128 -4.25 7.39 14.14
C VAL A 128 -3.47 7.29 12.82
N PHE A 129 -2.37 6.55 12.81
CA PHE A 129 -1.60 6.20 11.62
C PHE A 129 -2.46 5.48 10.59
N GLN A 130 -3.18 4.45 11.01
CA GLN A 130 -3.98 3.59 10.12
C GLN A 130 -5.11 4.36 9.42
N VAL A 131 -5.74 5.31 10.12
CA VAL A 131 -6.79 6.17 9.55
C VAL A 131 -6.21 7.23 8.63
N THR A 132 -5.16 7.93 9.08
CA THR A 132 -4.53 9.00 8.30
C THR A 132 -3.93 8.47 7.00
N TYR A 133 -3.42 7.23 6.99
CA TYR A 133 -2.89 6.61 5.78
C TYR A 133 -3.94 6.40 4.68
N GLN A 134 -5.24 6.43 5.01
CA GLN A 134 -6.30 6.36 4.00
C GLN A 134 -6.41 7.60 3.14
N LEU A 135 -5.79 8.73 3.53
CA LEU A 135 -5.68 9.92 2.69
C LEU A 135 -5.00 9.61 1.34
N LYS A 136 -4.26 8.50 1.23
CA LYS A 136 -3.77 7.99 -0.05
C LYS A 136 -4.89 7.79 -1.08
N LEU A 137 -6.12 7.49 -0.68
CA LEU A 137 -7.26 7.35 -1.60
C LEU A 137 -7.59 8.69 -2.27
N PHE A 138 -7.54 9.77 -1.49
CA PHE A 138 -7.73 11.12 -2.00
C PHE A 138 -6.63 11.50 -3.00
N THR A 139 -5.35 11.30 -2.64
CA THR A 139 -4.24 11.64 -3.54
C THR A 139 -4.25 10.77 -4.80
N THR A 140 -4.55 9.48 -4.68
CA THR A 140 -4.73 8.56 -5.82
C THR A 140 -5.83 9.05 -6.76
N ALA A 141 -6.98 9.48 -6.24
CA ALA A 141 -8.08 10.00 -7.05
C ALA A 141 -7.69 11.27 -7.83
N VAL A 142 -6.96 12.19 -7.18
CA VAL A 142 -6.42 13.39 -7.83
C VAL A 142 -5.45 12.99 -8.96
N PHE A 143 -4.52 12.08 -8.70
CA PHE A 143 -3.59 11.61 -9.74
C PHE A 143 -4.27 10.80 -10.84
N PHE A 144 -5.36 10.07 -10.57
CA PHE A 144 -6.15 9.42 -11.62
C PHE A 144 -6.75 10.43 -12.59
N ARG A 145 -7.21 11.58 -12.08
CA ARG A 145 -7.71 12.67 -12.92
C ARG A 145 -6.59 13.28 -13.76
N ILE A 146 -5.41 13.51 -13.18
CA ILE A 146 -4.29 14.18 -13.85
C ILE A 146 -3.59 13.24 -14.85
N LEU A 147 -3.19 12.04 -14.43
CA LEU A 147 -2.35 11.12 -15.22
C LEU A 147 -3.15 10.22 -16.17
N LEU A 148 -4.28 9.67 -15.70
CA LEU A 148 -5.11 8.75 -16.52
C LEU A 148 -6.32 9.45 -17.14
N LYS A 149 -6.48 10.77 -16.95
CA LYS A 149 -7.58 11.56 -17.54
C LYS A 149 -8.96 10.97 -17.24
N ARG A 150 -9.14 10.43 -16.02
CA ARG A 150 -10.42 9.87 -15.54
C ARG A 150 -11.30 10.97 -14.95
N ILE A 151 -12.60 10.92 -15.27
CA ILE A 151 -13.59 11.88 -14.77
C ILE A 151 -14.26 11.31 -13.52
N LEU A 152 -14.03 11.97 -12.40
CA LEU A 152 -14.68 11.64 -11.14
C LEU A 152 -16.02 12.37 -11.05
N THR A 153 -17.09 11.61 -10.83
CA THR A 153 -18.43 12.17 -10.63
C THR A 153 -18.52 12.89 -9.28
N PHE A 154 -19.55 13.73 -9.09
CA PHE A 154 -19.79 14.41 -7.82
C PHE A 154 -19.86 13.46 -6.62
N LYS A 155 -20.43 12.25 -6.80
CA LYS A 155 -20.49 11.22 -5.76
C LYS A 155 -19.09 10.76 -5.30
N HIS A 156 -18.14 10.63 -6.23
CA HIS A 156 -16.76 10.30 -5.89
C HIS A 156 -16.13 11.42 -5.06
N TRP A 157 -16.28 12.68 -5.48
CA TRP A 157 -15.78 13.82 -4.71
C TRP A 157 -16.40 13.92 -3.32
N ALA A 158 -17.71 13.72 -3.20
CA ALA A 158 -18.40 13.72 -1.91
C ALA A 158 -17.83 12.65 -0.96
N SER A 159 -17.59 11.43 -1.46
CA SER A 159 -16.98 10.36 -0.66
C SER A 159 -15.55 10.69 -0.22
N LEU A 160 -14.76 11.38 -1.06
CA LEU A 160 -13.41 11.81 -0.72
C LEU A 160 -13.38 12.95 0.30
N VAL A 161 -14.36 13.85 0.26
CA VAL A 161 -14.53 14.89 1.30
C VAL A 161 -14.92 14.24 2.62
N LEU A 162 -15.83 13.26 2.61
CA LEU A 162 -16.21 12.51 3.81
C LEU A 162 -15.01 11.76 4.42
N LEU A 163 -14.15 11.17 3.57
CA LEU A 163 -12.90 10.55 3.99
C LEU A 163 -12.00 11.57 4.72
N PHE A 164 -11.84 12.77 4.15
CA PHE A 164 -11.03 13.82 4.75
C PHE A 164 -11.57 14.27 6.11
N ILE A 165 -12.89 14.45 6.23
CA ILE A 165 -13.54 14.78 7.52
C ILE A 165 -13.25 13.68 8.54
N GLY A 166 -13.40 12.40 8.17
CA GLY A 166 -13.12 11.28 9.07
C GLY A 166 -11.67 11.23 9.53
N VAL A 167 -10.71 11.55 8.65
CA VAL A 167 -9.29 11.68 9.03
C VAL A 167 -9.10 12.84 10.02
N VAL A 168 -9.65 14.02 9.75
CA VAL A 168 -9.53 15.18 10.66
C VAL A 168 -10.11 14.88 12.04
N LEU A 169 -11.26 14.20 12.11
CA LEU A 169 -11.86 13.77 13.36
C LEU A 169 -10.96 12.75 14.10
N ALA A 170 -10.41 11.76 13.39
CA ALA A 170 -9.51 10.80 14.00
C ALA A 170 -8.21 11.44 14.51
N GLN A 171 -7.73 12.50 13.86
CA GLN A 171 -6.57 13.28 14.31
C GLN A 171 -6.86 14.10 15.57
N ALA A 172 -8.11 14.51 15.81
CA ALA A 172 -8.51 15.24 17.00
C ALA A 172 -8.32 14.42 18.30
N ASP A 173 -8.33 13.08 18.22
CA ASP A 173 -7.95 12.17 19.32
C ASP A 173 -6.55 12.48 19.86
N SER A 174 -5.57 12.65 18.95
CA SER A 174 -4.18 12.93 19.32
C SER A 174 -4.01 14.30 19.98
N ALA A 175 -4.82 15.28 19.58
CA ALA A 175 -4.83 16.62 20.18
C ALA A 175 -5.48 16.59 21.57
N SER A 176 -6.63 15.91 21.70
CA SER A 176 -7.37 15.78 22.97
C SER A 176 -6.56 15.03 24.04
N GLN A 177 -5.95 13.89 23.69
CA GLN A 177 -5.15 13.13 24.66
C GLN A 177 -3.91 13.88 25.15
N ARG A 178 -3.28 14.68 24.28
CA ARG A 178 -2.16 15.54 24.69
C ARG A 178 -2.61 16.57 25.73
N SER A 179 -3.72 17.26 25.49
CA SER A 179 -4.27 18.23 26.43
C SER A 179 -4.61 17.62 27.80
N HIS A 180 -5.17 16.40 27.83
CA HIS A 180 -5.43 15.68 29.07
C HIS A 180 -4.17 15.18 29.78
N SER A 181 -3.15 14.72 29.03
CA SER A 181 -1.88 14.28 29.61
C SER A 181 -1.11 15.42 30.29
N VAL A 182 -1.15 16.63 29.72
CA VAL A 182 -0.52 17.83 30.30
C VAL A 182 -1.31 18.35 31.50
N ALA A 183 -2.63 18.20 31.51
CA ALA A 183 -3.48 18.56 32.66
C ALA A 183 -3.36 17.57 33.83
N ALA A 184 -3.16 16.27 33.56
CA ALA A 184 -3.08 15.22 34.57
C ALA A 184 -1.65 15.00 35.13
N ALA A 185 -0.62 15.17 34.30
CA ALA A 185 0.77 15.13 34.75
C ALA A 185 1.19 16.53 35.21
N GLY A 186 1.09 16.81 36.50
CA GLY A 186 1.66 18.04 37.08
C GLY A 186 3.11 18.26 36.62
N PHE A 187 3.58 19.51 36.65
CA PHE A 187 4.84 19.98 36.05
C PHE A 187 6.07 19.10 36.34
N ALA A 188 6.14 18.46 37.51
CA ALA A 188 7.22 17.57 37.92
C ALA A 188 7.19 16.17 37.26
N ALA A 189 6.01 15.63 36.91
CA ALA A 189 5.88 14.36 36.20
C ALA A 189 6.18 14.51 34.70
N ALA A 190 5.79 15.64 34.11
CA ALA A 190 6.14 16.02 32.74
C ALA A 190 7.66 16.19 32.56
N ALA A 191 8.34 16.79 33.56
CA ALA A 191 9.80 16.93 33.56
C ALA A 191 10.54 15.58 33.68
N ASN A 192 10.00 14.62 34.44
CA ASN A 192 10.59 13.28 34.58
C ASN A 192 10.32 12.38 33.36
N ALA A 193 9.17 12.53 32.69
CA ALA A 193 8.89 11.83 31.42
C ALA A 193 9.84 12.29 30.31
N ALA A 194 10.22 13.58 30.28
CA ALA A 194 11.24 14.12 29.39
C ALA A 194 12.66 13.60 29.74
N LYS A 195 12.93 13.29 31.01
CA LYS A 195 14.24 12.82 31.49
C LYS A 195 14.47 11.30 31.30
N ASN A 196 13.39 10.50 31.23
CA ASN A 196 13.44 9.03 31.14
C ASN A 196 13.50 8.47 29.71
N GLY A 197 13.72 9.29 28.68
CA GLY A 197 13.88 8.78 27.32
C GLY A 197 12.64 8.06 26.76
N LEU A 198 11.43 8.34 27.29
CA LEU A 198 10.18 8.06 26.59
C LEU A 198 10.09 9.02 25.40
N ARG A 199 10.92 8.70 24.39
CA ARG A 199 10.98 9.12 22.99
C ARG A 199 10.32 10.46 22.71
N ASP A 200 11.11 11.40 22.19
CA ASP A 200 10.65 12.65 21.59
C ASP A 200 9.68 12.37 20.41
N GLN A 201 8.44 11.99 20.73
CA GLN A 201 7.38 11.75 19.76
C GLN A 201 6.90 13.12 19.33
N GLN A 202 7.31 13.53 18.13
CA GLN A 202 6.90 14.76 17.47
C GLN A 202 5.75 14.45 16.48
N PRO A 203 4.47 14.51 16.87
CA PRO A 203 3.38 14.01 16.05
C PRO A 203 3.13 14.90 14.84
N LEU A 204 3.52 16.18 14.89
CA LEU A 204 3.49 17.07 13.73
C LEU A 204 4.48 16.60 12.66
N PHE A 205 5.69 16.19 13.06
CA PHE A 205 6.66 15.61 12.14
C PHE A 205 6.17 14.26 11.59
N GLY A 206 5.64 13.39 12.47
CA GLY A 206 5.02 12.12 12.05
C GLY A 206 3.83 12.31 11.11
N LEU A 207 3.02 13.35 11.32
CA LEU A 207 1.89 13.73 10.46
C LEU A 207 2.37 14.24 9.10
N GLY A 208 3.41 15.09 9.08
CA GLY A 208 4.03 15.53 7.83
C GLY A 208 4.56 14.36 7.01
N CYS A 209 5.24 13.40 7.67
CA CYS A 209 5.77 12.20 7.02
C CYS A 209 4.67 11.34 6.39
N ILE A 210 3.55 11.09 7.07
CA ILE A 210 2.46 10.26 6.53
C ILE A 210 1.67 10.96 5.43
N ILE A 211 1.48 12.29 5.50
CA ILE A 211 0.84 13.05 4.41
C ILE A 211 1.71 12.97 3.15
N LEU A 212 3.03 13.19 3.29
CA LEU A 212 3.96 13.04 2.18
C LEU A 212 3.95 11.60 1.63
N ALA A 213 3.95 10.60 2.51
CA ALA A 213 3.83 9.20 2.12
C ALA A 213 2.53 8.91 1.34
N CYS A 214 1.40 9.51 1.73
CA CYS A 214 0.13 9.40 1.02
C CYS A 214 0.18 10.02 -0.37
N ILE A 215 0.85 11.16 -0.55
CA ILE A 215 1.04 11.81 -1.86
C ILE A 215 1.90 10.92 -2.76
N LEU A 216 3.05 10.45 -2.25
CA LEU A 216 3.93 9.54 -2.97
C LEU A 216 3.21 8.23 -3.33
N SER A 217 2.41 7.68 -2.42
CA SER A 217 1.60 6.48 -2.65
C SER A 217 0.59 6.67 -3.77
N GLY A 218 -0.11 7.80 -3.78
CA GLY A 218 -1.12 8.09 -4.79
C GLY A 218 -0.49 8.26 -6.16
N PHE A 219 0.60 9.01 -6.26
CA PHE A 219 1.30 9.21 -7.52
C PHE A 219 1.92 7.90 -8.03
N SER A 220 2.71 7.21 -7.19
CA SER A 220 3.40 5.98 -7.56
C SER A 220 2.43 4.87 -7.96
N GLY A 221 1.31 4.72 -7.24
CA GLY A 221 0.26 3.77 -7.56
C GLY A 221 -0.36 4.00 -8.94
N VAL A 222 -0.77 5.24 -9.21
CA VAL A 222 -1.40 5.61 -10.48
C VAL A 222 -0.40 5.54 -11.64
N PHE A 223 0.85 5.96 -11.42
CA PHE A 223 1.91 5.87 -12.42
C PHE A 223 2.27 4.42 -12.73
N PHE A 224 2.38 3.57 -11.70
CA PHE A 224 2.59 2.13 -11.89
C PHE A 224 1.44 1.49 -12.67
N GLU A 225 0.18 1.84 -12.38
CA GLU A 225 -0.98 1.37 -13.15
C GLU A 225 -0.93 1.83 -14.61
N LEU A 226 -0.49 3.07 -14.87
CA LEU A 226 -0.28 3.58 -16.23
C LEU A 226 0.76 2.71 -16.97
N VAL A 227 1.91 2.45 -16.36
CA VAL A 227 2.98 1.64 -16.97
C VAL A 227 2.53 0.19 -17.19
N LEU A 228 1.78 -0.39 -16.26
CA LEU A 228 1.20 -1.74 -16.41
C LEU A 228 0.23 -1.82 -17.59
N LYS A 229 -0.56 -0.78 -17.84
CA LYS A 229 -1.51 -0.77 -18.97
C LYS A 229 -0.85 -0.56 -20.33
N THR A 230 0.29 0.13 -20.37
CA THR A 230 1.00 0.41 -21.61
C THR A 230 1.91 -0.74 -22.05
N THR A 231 2.18 -1.73 -21.18
CA THR A 231 3.22 -2.74 -21.40
C THR A 231 2.74 -4.17 -21.15
N LYS A 232 3.28 -5.17 -21.86
CA LYS A 232 2.78 -6.56 -21.83
C LYS A 232 3.48 -7.50 -20.82
N LYS A 233 4.30 -6.97 -19.91
CA LYS A 233 5.11 -7.78 -18.97
C LYS A 233 4.27 -8.32 -17.83
N THR A 234 4.68 -9.45 -17.25
CA THR A 234 3.99 -10.02 -16.09
C THR A 234 4.20 -9.16 -14.85
N ILE A 235 3.25 -9.19 -13.92
CA ILE A 235 3.32 -8.43 -12.67
C ILE A 235 4.52 -8.87 -11.81
N ILE A 236 4.89 -10.15 -11.85
CA ILE A 236 6.08 -10.66 -11.12
C ILE A 236 7.36 -10.04 -11.68
N LEU A 237 7.51 -9.97 -13.02
CA LEU A 237 8.65 -9.29 -13.65
C LEU A 237 8.69 -7.80 -13.29
N ARG A 238 7.53 -7.14 -13.27
CA ARG A 238 7.41 -5.74 -12.85
C ARG A 238 7.79 -5.56 -11.38
N ASN A 239 7.42 -6.47 -10.50
CA ASN A 239 7.82 -6.46 -9.09
C ASN A 239 9.32 -6.71 -8.90
N ILE A 240 9.98 -7.51 -9.74
CA ILE A 240 11.44 -7.66 -9.73
C ILE A 240 12.09 -6.32 -10.04
N GLN A 241 11.69 -5.69 -11.16
CA GLN A 241 12.23 -4.39 -11.55
C GLN A 241 12.01 -3.35 -10.46
N LEU A 242 10.79 -3.30 -9.90
CA LEU A 242 10.43 -2.41 -8.81
C LEU A 242 11.31 -2.64 -7.57
N SER A 243 11.55 -3.91 -7.21
CA SER A 243 12.38 -4.28 -6.06
C SER A 243 13.85 -3.92 -6.27
N VAL A 244 14.37 -4.03 -7.50
CA VAL A 244 15.76 -3.61 -7.81
C VAL A 244 15.94 -2.11 -7.57
N TYR A 245 15.05 -1.27 -8.13
CA TYR A 245 15.09 0.17 -7.87
C TYR A 245 14.79 0.50 -6.39
N GLY A 246 13.93 -0.29 -5.75
CA GLY A 246 13.64 -0.19 -4.33
C GLY A 246 14.89 -0.41 -3.48
N ILE A 247 15.64 -1.50 -3.69
CA ILE A 247 16.89 -1.80 -2.99
C ILE A 247 17.90 -0.67 -3.15
N ILE A 248 18.14 -0.21 -4.39
CA ILE A 248 19.09 0.89 -4.66
C ILE A 248 18.69 2.14 -3.87
N THR A 249 17.41 2.51 -3.93
CA THR A 249 16.90 3.70 -3.23
C THR A 249 16.97 3.55 -1.72
N SER A 250 16.62 2.39 -1.18
CA SER A 250 16.65 2.12 0.25
C SER A 250 18.09 2.11 0.77
N LEU A 251 19.05 1.58 0.03
CA LEU A 251 20.47 1.67 0.40
C LEU A 251 20.96 3.12 0.39
N ILE A 252 20.60 3.91 -0.63
CA ILE A 252 20.88 5.36 -0.64
C ILE A 252 20.27 6.04 0.60
N SER A 253 19.04 5.66 0.99
CA SER A 253 18.39 6.17 2.20
C SER A 253 19.20 5.82 3.46
N VAL A 254 19.74 4.61 3.57
CA VAL A 254 20.64 4.20 4.66
C VAL A 254 21.88 5.09 4.69
N PHE A 255 22.50 5.35 3.54
CA PHE A 255 23.70 6.20 3.44
C PHE A 255 23.43 7.67 3.78
N ILE A 256 22.24 8.20 3.47
CA ILE A 256 21.91 9.61 3.73
C ILE A 256 21.46 9.81 5.19
N GLN A 257 20.66 8.89 5.73
CA GLN A 257 20.01 9.08 7.04
C GLN A 257 20.81 8.49 8.19
N ASP A 258 21.35 7.29 8.01
CA ASP A 258 21.83 6.46 9.12
C ASP A 258 23.29 6.01 8.96
N LYS A 259 24.06 6.63 8.06
CA LYS A 259 25.45 6.24 7.77
C LYS A 259 26.31 6.15 9.02
N VAL A 260 26.28 7.17 9.88
CA VAL A 260 27.10 7.21 11.11
C VAL A 260 26.72 6.06 12.03
N LEU A 261 25.42 5.86 12.25
CA LEU A 261 24.91 4.80 13.11
C LEU A 261 25.23 3.40 12.58
N VAL A 262 25.15 3.20 11.27
CA VAL A 262 25.50 1.93 10.60
C VAL A 262 27.00 1.68 10.65
N MET A 263 27.84 2.71 10.51
CA MET A 263 29.29 2.55 10.61
C MET A 263 29.75 2.24 12.03
N GLU A 264 29.11 2.82 13.04
CA GLU A 264 29.46 2.62 14.45
C GLU A 264 28.91 1.31 15.03
N ARG A 265 27.66 0.95 14.69
CA ARG A 265 26.95 -0.18 15.33
C ARG A 265 26.69 -1.37 14.41
N GLY A 266 26.91 -1.20 13.11
CA GLY A 266 26.65 -2.21 12.09
C GLY A 266 25.25 -2.12 11.46
N PHE A 267 25.12 -2.67 10.25
CA PHE A 267 23.90 -2.62 9.45
C PHE A 267 22.70 -3.34 10.09
N PHE A 268 22.97 -4.45 10.78
CA PHE A 268 21.96 -5.30 11.44
C PHE A 268 21.82 -5.02 12.93
N PHE A 269 22.26 -3.84 13.39
CA PHE A 269 22.10 -3.44 14.78
C PHE A 269 20.63 -3.45 15.20
N GLY A 270 20.32 -4.01 16.39
CA GLY A 270 18.97 -4.09 16.94
C GLY A 270 18.03 -5.07 16.24
N TYR A 271 18.52 -5.90 15.31
CA TYR A 271 17.73 -6.94 14.66
C TYR A 271 17.52 -8.13 15.59
N ASP A 272 16.27 -8.53 15.73
CA ASP A 272 15.86 -9.75 16.41
C ASP A 272 14.83 -10.53 15.58
N GLY A 273 14.34 -11.65 16.09
CA GLY A 273 13.34 -12.47 15.40
C GLY A 273 12.06 -11.70 15.04
N LEU A 274 11.64 -10.74 15.87
CA LEU A 274 10.47 -9.91 15.61
C LEU A 274 10.70 -8.89 14.48
N VAL A 275 11.90 -8.28 14.41
CA VAL A 275 12.25 -7.39 13.29
C VAL A 275 12.24 -8.17 11.97
N TRP A 276 12.83 -9.36 11.93
CA TRP A 276 12.77 -10.22 10.75
C TRP A 276 11.34 -10.59 10.38
N LEU A 277 10.50 -10.93 11.36
CA LEU A 277 9.08 -11.21 11.13
C LEU A 277 8.37 -10.00 10.48
N VAL A 278 8.62 -8.77 10.95
CA VAL A 278 8.07 -7.56 10.30
C VAL A 278 8.56 -7.43 8.87
N ILE A 279 9.85 -7.62 8.62
CA ILE A 279 10.44 -7.55 7.28
C ILE A 279 9.77 -8.56 6.34
N PHE A 280 9.55 -9.80 6.79
CA PHE A 280 8.85 -10.83 6.01
C PHE A 280 7.38 -10.46 5.75
N ILE A 281 6.64 -10.05 6.78
CA ILE A 281 5.22 -9.65 6.64
C ILE A 281 5.08 -8.46 5.68
N GLN A 282 5.98 -7.47 5.79
CA GLN A 282 5.96 -6.28 4.94
C GLN A 282 6.30 -6.61 3.48
N SER A 283 7.32 -7.45 3.26
CA SER A 283 7.71 -7.92 1.94
C SER A 283 6.58 -8.71 1.27
N LEU A 284 6.01 -9.69 1.98
CA LEU A 284 4.88 -10.49 1.50
C LEU A 284 3.65 -9.63 1.25
N GLY A 285 3.40 -8.61 2.09
CA GLY A 285 2.34 -7.63 1.89
C GLY A 285 2.45 -6.89 0.56
N GLY A 286 3.65 -6.44 0.19
CA GLY A 286 3.89 -5.80 -1.10
C GLY A 286 3.54 -6.69 -2.30
N LEU A 287 3.86 -7.99 -2.21
CA LEU A 287 3.52 -8.97 -3.25
C LEU A 287 2.04 -9.34 -3.24
N LEU A 288 1.45 -9.44 -2.06
CA LEU A 288 0.05 -9.78 -1.87
C LEU A 288 -0.85 -8.68 -2.41
N VAL A 289 -0.48 -7.40 -2.28
CA VAL A 289 -1.19 -6.29 -2.92
C VAL A 289 -1.23 -6.47 -4.43
N ALA A 290 -0.09 -6.83 -5.05
CA ALA A 290 -0.03 -7.07 -6.48
C ALA A 290 -0.88 -8.28 -6.90
N ALA A 291 -0.86 -9.36 -6.11
CA ALA A 291 -1.70 -10.53 -6.32
C ALA A 291 -3.20 -10.21 -6.18
N VAL A 292 -3.59 -9.46 -5.15
CA VAL A 292 -4.99 -9.06 -4.93
C VAL A 292 -5.50 -8.22 -6.07
N VAL A 293 -4.73 -7.27 -6.60
CA VAL A 293 -5.13 -6.50 -7.81
C VAL A 293 -5.30 -7.40 -9.04
N CYS A 294 -4.59 -8.52 -9.08
CA CYS A 294 -4.59 -9.45 -10.21
C CYS A 294 -5.70 -10.50 -10.14
N TYR A 295 -6.03 -10.96 -8.93
CA TYR A 295 -6.96 -12.08 -8.68
C TYR A 295 -8.28 -11.66 -8.02
N ALA A 296 -8.34 -10.44 -7.47
CA ALA A 296 -9.52 -9.86 -6.86
C ALA A 296 -9.76 -8.44 -7.39
N ASP A 297 -10.96 -7.93 -7.17
CA ASP A 297 -11.27 -6.56 -7.55
C ASP A 297 -10.59 -5.58 -6.59
N ASN A 298 -10.20 -4.41 -7.11
CA ASN A 298 -9.69 -3.30 -6.31
C ASN A 298 -10.67 -2.89 -5.18
N ILE A 299 -11.96 -3.17 -5.36
CA ILE A 299 -13.02 -3.01 -4.35
C ILE A 299 -12.75 -3.92 -3.13
N LEU A 300 -12.39 -5.18 -3.36
CA LEU A 300 -12.16 -6.16 -2.30
C LEU A 300 -10.92 -5.80 -1.47
N LYS A 301 -9.84 -5.34 -2.13
CA LYS A 301 -8.66 -4.78 -1.45
C LYS A 301 -9.03 -3.67 -0.46
N ASN A 302 -9.90 -2.76 -0.89
CA ASN A 302 -10.31 -1.63 -0.06
C ASN A 302 -11.25 -2.06 1.07
N PHE A 303 -12.11 -3.07 0.85
CA PHE A 303 -12.89 -3.68 1.92
C PHE A 303 -12.01 -4.32 3.00
N SER A 304 -10.98 -5.10 2.61
CA SER A 304 -9.98 -5.63 3.56
C SER A 304 -9.28 -4.52 4.34
N THR A 305 -8.99 -3.40 3.68
CA THR A 305 -8.38 -2.24 4.33
C THR A 305 -9.33 -1.65 5.38
N SER A 306 -10.63 -1.52 5.09
CA SER A 306 -11.63 -1.09 6.08
C SER A 306 -11.73 -2.02 7.29
N VAL A 307 -11.73 -3.34 7.06
CA VAL A 307 -11.69 -4.33 8.16
C VAL A 307 -10.40 -4.19 8.97
N ALA A 308 -9.26 -3.95 8.32
CA ALA A 308 -8.00 -3.74 9.00
C ALA A 308 -8.00 -2.47 9.87
N ILE A 309 -8.69 -1.40 9.48
CA ILE A 309 -8.88 -0.20 10.32
C ILE A 309 -9.59 -0.56 11.63
N ILE A 310 -10.73 -1.27 11.53
CA ILE A 310 -11.52 -1.69 12.71
C ILE A 310 -10.68 -2.59 13.62
N LEU A 311 -10.04 -3.60 13.05
CA LEU A 311 -9.22 -4.54 13.82
C LEU A 311 -8.03 -3.86 14.49
N THR A 312 -7.35 -2.94 13.79
CA THR A 312 -6.22 -2.19 14.35
C THR A 312 -6.68 -1.33 15.53
N LEU A 313 -7.86 -0.70 15.44
CA LEU A 313 -8.44 0.04 16.56
C LEU A 313 -8.70 -0.90 17.75
N LEU A 314 -9.45 -1.99 17.55
CA LEU A 314 -9.80 -2.94 18.62
C LEU A 314 -8.55 -3.51 19.31
N LEU A 315 -7.59 -3.95 18.51
CA LEU A 315 -6.33 -4.50 19.01
C LEU A 315 -5.47 -3.44 19.70
N SER A 316 -5.52 -2.18 19.28
CA SER A 316 -4.83 -1.09 19.98
C SER A 316 -5.44 -0.83 21.37
N VAL A 317 -6.76 -0.98 21.52
CA VAL A 317 -7.41 -0.88 22.84
C VAL A 317 -6.98 -2.03 23.74
N VAL A 318 -6.99 -3.25 23.22
CA VAL A 318 -6.72 -4.47 24.00
C VAL A 318 -5.24 -4.62 24.34
N PHE A 319 -4.34 -4.48 23.36
CA PHE A 319 -2.91 -4.78 23.50
C PHE A 319 -2.05 -3.57 23.84
N LEU A 320 -2.45 -2.36 23.44
CA LEU A 320 -1.69 -1.13 23.69
C LEU A 320 -2.32 -0.27 24.79
N HIS A 321 -3.38 -0.75 25.45
CA HIS A 321 -4.15 -0.05 26.48
C HIS A 321 -4.54 1.40 26.07
N HIS A 322 -4.74 1.63 24.78
CA HIS A 322 -5.11 2.95 24.26
C HIS A 322 -6.60 3.18 24.47
N SER A 323 -6.97 4.15 25.31
CA SER A 323 -8.38 4.54 25.49
C SER A 323 -8.89 5.30 24.26
N PRO A 324 -9.79 4.72 23.44
CA PRO A 324 -10.25 5.37 22.23
C PRO A 324 -11.18 6.53 22.60
N THR A 325 -10.93 7.74 22.09
CA THR A 325 -11.90 8.82 22.26
C THR A 325 -13.06 8.69 21.27
N TRP A 326 -14.17 9.38 21.57
CA TRP A 326 -15.29 9.50 20.64
C TRP A 326 -14.90 10.10 19.29
N PHE A 327 -13.89 10.97 19.25
CA PHE A 327 -13.34 11.53 18.01
C PHE A 327 -12.68 10.46 17.14
N LEU A 328 -11.92 9.55 17.76
CA LEU A 328 -11.29 8.44 17.05
C LEU A 328 -12.33 7.46 16.49
N VAL A 329 -13.36 7.12 17.27
CA VAL A 329 -14.42 6.19 16.84
C VAL A 329 -15.24 6.79 15.69
N THR A 330 -15.69 8.04 15.83
CA THR A 330 -16.48 8.72 14.79
C THR A 330 -15.66 8.95 13.51
N GLY A 331 -14.38 9.32 13.64
CA GLY A 331 -13.47 9.45 12.51
C GLY A 331 -13.29 8.14 11.74
N ASN A 332 -13.12 7.02 12.45
CA ASN A 332 -13.05 5.68 11.85
C ASN A 332 -14.33 5.33 11.07
N ILE A 333 -15.51 5.60 11.64
CA ILE A 333 -16.80 5.34 10.98
C ILE A 333 -16.90 6.11 9.66
N PHE A 334 -16.53 7.39 9.66
CA PHE A 334 -16.54 8.22 8.45
C PHE A 334 -15.55 7.74 7.40
N VAL A 335 -14.32 7.37 7.80
CA VAL A 335 -13.30 6.86 6.87
C VAL A 335 -13.72 5.53 6.24
N ILE A 336 -14.28 4.61 7.04
CA ILE A 336 -14.78 3.32 6.55
C ILE A 336 -15.97 3.55 5.62
N GLY A 337 -16.95 4.35 6.04
CA GLY A 337 -18.13 4.67 5.25
C GLY A 337 -17.77 5.33 3.92
N ALA A 338 -16.87 6.31 3.94
CA ALA A 338 -16.33 6.96 2.75
C ALA A 338 -15.61 5.98 1.81
N THR A 339 -14.76 5.11 2.37
CA THR A 339 -14.02 4.12 1.60
C THR A 339 -14.97 3.13 0.93
N VAL A 340 -15.93 2.58 1.66
CA VAL A 340 -16.94 1.66 1.10
C VAL A 340 -17.76 2.36 0.03
N PHE A 341 -18.26 3.57 0.33
CA PHE A 341 -19.07 4.33 -0.61
C PHE A 341 -18.32 4.68 -1.91
N TYR A 342 -17.06 5.12 -1.83
CA TYR A 342 -16.22 5.37 -3.00
C TYR A 342 -16.08 4.12 -3.87
N ASN A 343 -15.94 2.95 -3.26
CA ASN A 343 -15.72 1.70 -3.99
C ASN A 343 -16.99 1.05 -4.54
N MET A 344 -18.17 1.43 -4.05
CA MET A 344 -19.45 1.02 -4.65
C MET A 344 -19.82 1.85 -5.88
N LEU A 345 -19.13 2.97 -6.11
CA LEU A 345 -19.34 3.78 -7.30
C LEU A 345 -18.72 3.11 -8.54
N PRO A 346 -19.34 3.26 -9.73
CA PRO A 346 -18.76 2.76 -10.96
C PRO A 346 -17.41 3.42 -11.22
N PRO A 347 -16.44 2.70 -11.82
CA PRO A 347 -15.12 3.23 -12.06
C PRO A 347 -15.20 4.53 -12.88
N PRO A 348 -14.40 5.56 -12.54
CA PRO A 348 -14.50 6.85 -13.21
C PRO A 348 -14.19 6.72 -14.71
N ALA A 349 -15.10 7.26 -15.54
CA ALA A 349 -15.06 7.15 -16.98
C ALA A 349 -13.81 7.82 -17.57
N THR A 350 -13.31 7.31 -18.69
CA THR A 350 -12.18 7.92 -19.39
C THR A 350 -12.70 9.04 -20.28
N LEU A 351 -12.02 10.19 -20.34
CA LEU A 351 -12.44 11.33 -21.16
C LEU A 351 -12.81 10.95 -22.62
N ASN A 352 -12.12 9.97 -23.21
CA ASN A 352 -12.39 9.52 -24.58
C ASN A 352 -13.72 8.77 -24.76
N SER A 353 -14.32 8.21 -23.70
CA SER A 353 -15.58 7.44 -23.80
C SER A 353 -16.83 8.31 -23.75
N LEU A 354 -16.74 9.59 -23.35
CA LEU A 354 -17.88 10.52 -23.36
C LEU A 354 -18.10 11.20 -24.71
N GLY A 355 -17.09 11.21 -25.60
CA GLY A 355 -17.22 11.80 -26.95
C GLY A 355 -17.93 10.91 -27.96
N THR A 356 -17.99 9.59 -27.72
CA THR A 356 -18.63 8.61 -28.61
C THR A 356 -20.12 8.42 -28.37
N SER A 357 -20.69 9.02 -27.32
CA SER A 357 -22.11 8.89 -26.95
C SER A 357 -23.01 10.01 -27.47
N THR A 358 -22.49 10.96 -28.27
CA THR A 358 -23.24 12.12 -28.75
C THR A 358 -23.61 12.11 -30.24
N ASP A 359 -23.34 11.04 -30.99
CA ASP A 359 -23.52 11.04 -32.45
C ASP A 359 -24.32 9.86 -33.05
N SER A 360 -25.20 9.23 -32.25
CA SER A 360 -26.20 8.29 -32.78
C SER A 360 -27.61 8.82 -32.53
N GLY A 361 -27.98 9.87 -33.26
CA GLY A 361 -29.30 10.47 -33.20
C GLY A 361 -29.69 11.15 -34.50
N SER A 362 -30.11 10.37 -35.50
CA SER A 362 -31.24 10.78 -36.34
C SER A 362 -31.94 9.58 -36.97
N PRO A 363 -33.29 9.53 -36.97
CA PRO A 363 -34.07 8.43 -37.52
C PRO A 363 -34.37 8.68 -39.00
N ALA A 364 -34.30 7.63 -39.82
CA ALA A 364 -34.92 7.61 -41.14
C ALA A 364 -35.87 6.40 -41.21
N SER A 365 -37.16 6.70 -41.16
CA SER A 365 -38.27 5.96 -41.80
C SER A 365 -37.84 5.48 -43.20
N THR A 366 -38.20 4.33 -43.76
CA THR A 366 -39.53 3.71 -43.97
C THR A 366 -39.21 2.38 -44.68
N SER A 367 -39.76 1.21 -44.36
CA SER A 367 -41.03 0.74 -44.91
C SER A 367 -41.31 -0.69 -44.41
N THR A 368 -42.50 -0.88 -43.87
CA THR A 368 -43.17 -2.16 -43.62
C THR A 368 -43.89 -2.64 -44.87
N LEU A 369 -43.90 -3.97 -45.08
CA LEU A 369 -44.91 -4.85 -45.72
C LEU A 369 -44.14 -6.03 -46.35
N ALA A 370 -44.54 -7.29 -46.36
CA ALA A 370 -45.50 -8.12 -45.64
C ALA A 370 -45.18 -9.57 -46.08
N SER A 371 -45.81 -10.53 -45.43
CA SER A 371 -45.70 -11.99 -45.55
C SER A 371 -45.70 -12.61 -46.96
N SER A 372 -45.28 -13.89 -46.95
CA SER A 372 -45.76 -15.05 -47.74
C SER A 372 -45.35 -15.19 -49.21
N ALA A 373 -44.43 -16.12 -49.46
CA ALA A 373 -44.65 -17.35 -50.24
C ALA A 373 -43.53 -18.35 -49.91
#